data_AF-D3DDT3-F1
#
_entry.id   AF-D3DDT3-F1
#
_cell.length_a   1.000
_cell.length_b   1.000
_cell.length_c   1.000
_cell.angle_alpha   90.00
_cell.angle_beta   90.00
_cell.angle_gamma   90.00
#
_symmetry.space_group_name_H-M   'P 1'
#
loop_
_entity.id
_entity.type
_entity.pdbx_description
1 polymer ?
#
loop_
_entity_poly.entity_id
_entity_poly.type
_entity_poly.pdbx_seq_one_letter_code
_entity_poly.pdbx_strand_id
1 'polypeptide(L)'
;MTSHRVPPQMRESPAERHLRAVRAGHMRAATAPSAEAMTAPARAGFASKFVRQARQLHPDASEDEITRVAAHLRAAHFAALGKASAAARRAARVYRSAGS
;
A
#
# COMPACT_ATOMS: atom_id res chain seq x y z
N MET A 1 -34.72 1.31 20.76
CA MET A 1 -34.47 0.24 19.76
C MET A 1 -33.34 0.69 18.86
N THR A 2 -32.10 0.40 19.22
CA THR A 2 -30.91 0.86 18.50
C THR A 2 -30.55 -0.19 17.46
N SER A 3 -30.86 0.08 16.20
CA SER A 3 -30.54 -0.82 15.09
C SER A 3 -29.02 -0.88 14.93
N HIS A 4 -28.41 -1.99 15.34
CA HIS A 4 -27.01 -2.29 15.04
C HIS A 4 -26.89 -2.52 13.53
N ARG A 5 -26.62 -1.44 12.78
CA ARG A 5 -26.28 -1.52 11.36
C ARG A 5 -24.89 -2.13 11.26
N VAL A 6 -24.82 -3.46 11.17
CA VAL A 6 -23.58 -4.17 10.83
C VAL A 6 -23.11 -3.60 9.50
N PRO A 7 -21.89 -3.04 9.42
CA PRO A 7 -21.43 -2.44 8.18
C PRO A 7 -21.31 -3.53 7.09
N PRO A 8 -21.74 -3.24 5.84
CA PRO A 8 -21.97 -4.24 4.79
C PRO A 8 -20.72 -5.05 4.40
N GLN A 9 -19.53 -4.54 4.71
CA GLN A 9 -18.24 -5.20 4.47
C GLN A 9 -18.02 -6.54 5.21
N MET A 10 -18.85 -6.92 6.19
CA MET A 10 -18.66 -8.18 6.94
C MET A 10 -19.40 -9.40 6.34
N ARG A 11 -20.16 -9.25 5.26
CA ARG A 11 -20.89 -10.36 4.61
C ARG A 11 -20.42 -10.70 3.19
N GLU A 12 -19.44 -9.98 2.68
CA GLU A 12 -19.00 -10.11 1.29
C GLU A 12 -17.99 -11.27 1.18
N SER A 13 -18.30 -12.27 0.35
CA SER A 13 -17.38 -13.35 0.00
C SER A 13 -16.15 -12.81 -0.75
N PRO A 14 -15.03 -13.57 -0.82
CA PRO A 14 -13.87 -13.15 -1.60
C PRO A 14 -14.18 -12.84 -3.07
N ALA A 15 -15.12 -13.57 -3.68
CA ALA A 15 -15.53 -13.37 -5.07
C ALA A 15 -16.30 -12.05 -5.25
N GLU A 16 -17.25 -11.77 -4.37
CA GLU A 16 -18.01 -10.50 -4.40
C GLU A 16 -17.09 -9.30 -4.16
N ARG A 17 -16.16 -9.42 -3.21
CA ARG A 17 -15.14 -8.39 -2.95
C ARG A 17 -14.28 -8.14 -4.17
N HIS A 18 -13.91 -9.19 -4.90
CA HIS A 18 -13.18 -9.06 -6.16
C HIS A 18 -14.00 -8.33 -7.22
N LEU A 19 -15.25 -8.74 -7.46
CA LEU A 19 -16.14 -8.10 -8.43
C LEU A 19 -16.37 -6.62 -8.11
N ARG A 20 -16.57 -6.29 -6.83
CA ARG A 20 -16.69 -4.90 -6.38
C ARG A 20 -15.42 -4.09 -6.66
N ALA A 21 -14.25 -4.65 -6.37
CA ALA A 21 -12.97 -3.99 -6.64
C ALA A 21 -12.73 -3.77 -8.14
N VAL A 22 -13.03 -4.77 -8.97
CA VAL A 22 -12.92 -4.68 -10.44
C VAL A 22 -13.85 -3.60 -10.98
N ARG A 23 -15.13 -3.61 -10.58
CA ARG A 23 -16.10 -2.58 -10.98
C ARG A 23 -15.62 -1.18 -10.59
N ALA A 24 -15.17 -1.01 -9.36
CA ALA A 24 -14.65 0.28 -8.90
C ALA A 24 -13.42 0.74 -9.71
N GLY A 25 -12.53 -0.20 -10.09
CA GLY A 25 -11.39 0.06 -10.96
C GLY A 25 -11.80 0.59 -12.34
N HIS A 26 -12.75 -0.07 -13.00
CA HIS A 26 -13.28 0.38 -14.30
C HIS A 26 -13.97 1.75 -14.22
N MET A 27 -14.78 1.97 -13.18
CA MET A 27 -15.44 3.26 -12.97
C MET A 27 -14.42 4.39 -12.78
N ARG A 28 -13.38 4.15 -11.98
CA ARG A 28 -12.31 5.12 -11.75
C ARG A 28 -11.54 5.43 -13.04
N ALA A 29 -11.27 4.41 -13.85
CA ALA A 29 -10.60 4.58 -15.15
C ALA A 29 -11.44 5.37 -16.14
N ALA A 30 -12.75 5.13 -16.20
CA ALA A 30 -13.66 5.87 -17.07
C ALA A 30 -13.70 7.38 -16.75
N THR A 31 -13.51 7.76 -15.48
CA THR A 31 -13.55 9.17 -15.04
C THR A 31 -12.20 9.87 -15.06
N ALA A 32 -11.09 9.15 -15.20
CA ALA A 32 -9.76 9.72 -15.06
C ALA A 32 -9.20 10.14 -16.42
N PRO A 33 -8.55 11.32 -16.53
CA PRO A 33 -7.97 11.79 -17.78
C PRO A 33 -6.76 10.95 -18.23
N SER A 34 -6.13 10.22 -17.31
CA SER A 34 -5.04 9.28 -17.60
C SER A 34 -4.86 8.24 -16.49
N ALA A 35 -4.17 7.14 -16.80
CA ALA A 35 -3.77 6.14 -15.80
C ALA A 35 -2.86 6.75 -14.71
N GLU A 36 -2.07 7.75 -15.07
CA GLU A 36 -1.23 8.45 -14.11
C GLU A 36 -2.06 9.27 -13.12
N ALA A 37 -3.07 10.00 -13.61
CA ALA A 37 -3.99 10.78 -12.79
C ALA A 37 -4.79 9.88 -11.83
N MET A 38 -5.15 8.66 -12.24
CA MET A 38 -5.80 7.69 -11.35
C MET A 38 -4.95 7.41 -10.10
N THR A 39 -3.65 7.23 -10.27
CA THR A 39 -2.77 6.74 -9.19
C THR A 39 -2.04 7.85 -8.44
N ALA A 40 -2.01 9.08 -8.97
CA ALA A 40 -1.36 10.23 -8.35
C ALA A 40 -1.78 10.48 -6.88
N PRO A 41 -3.07 10.46 -6.50
CA PRO A 41 -3.47 10.66 -5.11
C PRO A 41 -2.92 9.57 -4.16
N ALA A 42 -2.93 8.32 -4.61
CA ALA A 42 -2.40 7.20 -3.84
C ALA A 42 -0.87 7.29 -3.70
N ARG A 43 -0.16 7.68 -4.76
CA ARG A 43 1.30 7.92 -4.72
C ARG A 43 1.65 9.06 -3.76
N ALA A 44 0.89 10.15 -3.79
CA ALA A 44 1.09 11.28 -2.88
C ALA A 44 0.84 10.89 -1.41
N GLY A 45 -0.26 10.19 -1.12
CA GLY A 45 -0.56 9.69 0.23
C GLY A 45 0.47 8.67 0.73
N PHE A 46 1.00 7.84 -0.16
CA PHE A 46 2.09 6.93 0.18
C PHE A 46 3.40 7.67 0.47
N ALA A 47 3.73 8.71 -0.29
CA ALA A 47 4.93 9.51 -0.07
C ALA A 47 4.84 10.34 1.23
N SER A 48 3.67 10.93 1.50
CA SER A 48 3.45 11.79 2.67
C SER A 48 3.65 11.07 4.00
N LYS A 49 3.44 9.74 4.05
CA LYS A 49 3.71 8.95 5.26
C LYS A 49 5.18 9.03 5.69
N PHE A 50 6.11 9.05 4.74
CA PHE A 50 7.55 9.10 5.03
C PHE A 50 7.98 10.50 5.43
N VAL A 51 7.40 11.54 4.83
CA VAL A 51 7.60 12.93 5.26
C VAL A 51 7.10 13.13 6.69
N ARG A 52 5.91 12.62 7.02
CA ARG A 52 5.38 12.66 8.38
C ARG A 52 6.31 11.95 9.37
N GLN A 53 6.81 10.76 8.99
CA GLN A 53 7.75 10.02 9.83
C GLN A 53 9.09 10.76 9.99
N ALA A 54 9.61 11.36 8.92
CA ALA A 54 10.83 12.17 8.98
C ALA A 54 10.68 13.34 9.96
N ARG A 55 9.54 14.05 9.91
CA ARG A 55 9.23 15.15 10.84
C ARG A 55 9.06 14.69 12.29
N GLN A 56 8.56 13.47 12.51
CA GLN A 56 8.48 12.89 13.85
C GLN A 56 9.85 12.54 14.43
N LEU A 57 10.78 12.08 13.59
CA LEU A 57 12.14 11.73 14.00
C LEU A 57 13.04 12.95 14.18
N HIS A 58 12.82 13.98 13.36
CA HIS A 58 13.62 15.19 13.33
C HIS A 58 12.69 16.42 13.32
N PRO A 59 12.09 16.80 14.46
CA PRO A 59 11.10 17.87 14.52
C PRO A 59 11.68 19.24 14.16
N ASP A 60 12.96 19.46 14.45
CA ASP A 60 13.65 20.75 14.24
C ASP A 60 14.48 20.80 12.94
N ALA A 61 14.39 19.75 12.10
CA ALA A 61 15.13 19.70 10.85
C ALA A 61 14.52 20.63 9.79
N SER A 62 15.39 21.16 8.92
CA SER A 62 14.99 21.94 7.76
C SER A 62 14.18 21.09 6.76
N GLU A 63 13.38 21.73 5.90
CA GLU A 63 12.59 21.01 4.89
C GLU A 63 13.46 20.19 3.90
N ASP A 64 14.68 20.66 3.61
CA ASP A 64 15.65 19.93 2.78
C ASP A 64 16.16 18.66 3.48
N GLU A 65 16.39 18.73 4.80
CA GLU A 65 16.74 17.57 5.62
C GLU A 65 15.58 16.59 5.72
N ILE A 66 14.36 17.08 5.97
CA ILE A 66 13.15 16.26 5.99
C ILE A 66 12.96 15.53 4.66
N THR A 67 13.17 16.21 3.54
CA THR A 67 13.07 15.62 2.20
C THR A 67 14.09 14.51 2.00
N ARG A 68 15.36 14.75 2.39
CA ARG A 68 16.42 13.73 2.32
C ARG A 68 16.12 12.53 3.20
N VAL A 69 15.73 12.75 4.46
CA VAL A 69 15.37 11.68 5.39
C VAL A 69 14.17 10.88 4.88
N ALA A 70 13.12 11.54 4.40
CA ALA A 70 11.94 10.88 3.84
C ALA A 70 12.30 10.00 2.62
N ALA A 71 13.21 10.45 1.76
CA ALA A 71 13.72 9.66 0.64
C ALA A 71 14.45 8.39 1.12
N HIS A 72 15.31 8.50 2.14
CA HIS A 72 15.99 7.36 2.73
C HIS A 72 15.02 6.38 3.43
N LEU A 73 14.04 6.89 4.18
CA LEU A 73 13.01 6.06 4.81
C LEU A 73 12.20 5.29 3.76
N ARG A 74 11.86 5.94 2.65
CA ARG A 74 11.18 5.29 1.52
C ARG A 74 12.06 4.19 0.89
N ALA A 75 13.34 4.46 0.65
CA ALA A 75 14.26 3.47 0.10
C ALA A 75 14.41 2.25 1.03
N ALA A 76 14.57 2.50 2.34
CA ALA A 76 14.65 1.45 3.35
C ALA A 76 13.39 0.57 3.38
N HIS A 77 12.20 1.17 3.24
CA HIS A 77 10.94 0.45 3.17
C HIS A 77 10.89 -0.55 2.00
N PHE A 78 11.28 -0.12 0.80
CA PHE A 78 11.30 -1.02 -0.36
C PHE A 78 12.40 -2.09 -0.27
N ALA A 79 13.56 -1.76 0.31
CA ALA A 79 14.60 -2.74 0.59
C ALA A 79 14.11 -3.84 1.56
N ALA A 80 13.39 -3.45 2.62
CA ALA A 80 12.79 -4.39 3.57
C ALA A 80 11.75 -5.32 2.89
N LEU A 81 10.87 -4.76 2.05
CA LEU A 81 9.92 -5.55 1.25
C LEU A 81 10.63 -6.54 0.32
N GLY A 82 11.69 -6.10 -0.35
CA GLY A 82 12.49 -6.96 -1.22
C GLY A 82 13.11 -8.14 -0.46
N LYS A 83 13.69 -7.87 0.73
CA LYS A 83 14.25 -8.91 1.60
C LYS A 83 13.19 -9.93 2.04
N ALA A 84 12.03 -9.45 2.47
CA ALA A 84 10.91 -10.31 2.89
C ALA A 84 10.42 -11.19 1.72
N SER A 85 10.26 -10.61 0.53
CA SER A 85 9.86 -11.33 -0.67
C SER A 85 10.87 -12.41 -1.06
N ALA A 86 12.17 -12.11 -1.02
CA ALA A 86 13.22 -13.08 -1.29
C ALA A 86 13.22 -14.25 -0.29
N ALA A 87 12.99 -13.96 1.00
CA ALA A 87 12.87 -15.00 2.02
C ALA A 87 11.66 -15.91 1.75
N ALA A 88 10.49 -15.35 1.44
CA ALA A 88 9.30 -16.12 1.11
C ALA A 88 9.50 -17.02 -0.12
N ARG A 89 10.16 -16.52 -1.17
CA ARG A 89 10.50 -17.32 -2.35
C ARG A 89 11.42 -18.50 -2.02
N ARG A 90 12.42 -18.29 -1.15
CA ARG A 90 13.31 -19.38 -0.70
C ARG A 90 12.52 -20.45 0.07
N ALA A 91 11.65 -20.04 0.99
CA ALA A 91 10.81 -20.97 1.75
C ALA A 91 9.88 -21.78 0.83
N ALA A 92 9.22 -21.13 -0.13
CA ALA A 92 8.34 -21.80 -1.08
C ALA A 92 9.09 -22.81 -1.97
N ARG A 93 10.34 -22.52 -2.34
CA ARG A 93 11.19 -23.46 -3.08
C ARG A 93 11.51 -24.70 -2.25
N VAL A 94 11.90 -24.52 -0.98
CA VAL A 94 12.19 -25.65 -0.06
C VAL A 94 10.95 -26.53 0.14
N TYR A 95 9.79 -25.93 0.37
CA TYR A 95 8.53 -26.68 0.52
C TYR A 95 8.22 -27.49 -0.75
N ARG A 96 8.35 -26.88 -1.93
CA ARG A 96 8.11 -27.56 -3.21
C ARG A 96 9.08 -28.71 -3.45
N SER A 97 10.34 -28.57 -3.07
CA SER A 97 11.35 -29.64 -3.22
C SER A 97 11.24 -30.75 -2.18
N ALA A 98 10.59 -30.52 -1.04
CA ALA A 98 10.41 -31.51 0.01
C ALA A 98 9.09 -32.28 -0.09
N GLY A 99 8.12 -31.76 -0.85
CA GLY A 99 6.84 -32.40 -1.15
C GLY A 99 6.78 -33.04 -2.54
N SER A 100 7.94 -33.25 -3.19
CA SER A 100 8.11 -33.91 -4.48
C SER A 100 9.15 -35.02 -4.34
#